data_AF-A0A8S4RRI9-F1
#
_entry.id   AF-A0A8S4RRI9-F1
#
_cell.length_a   1.000
_cell.length_b   1.000
_cell.length_c   1.000
_cell.angle_alpha   90.00
_cell.angle_beta   90.00
_cell.angle_gamma   90.00
#
_symmetry.space_group_name_H-M   'P 1'
#
loop_
_entity.id
_entity.type
_entity.pdbx_description
1 polymer ?
#
loop_
_entity_poly.entity_id
_entity_poly.type
_entity_poly.pdbx_seq_one_letter_code
_entity_poly.pdbx_strand_id
1 'polypeptide(L)'
;MDQLKWRWTGHMLRDNQGKWSTLVTHWYPRDGQRKKGRQQRRWEDELKLTAGPLWRRVAQDRKHWRELEDAFAVRHTELRDLI
;
A
#
# COMPACT_ATOMS: atom_id res chain seq x y z
N MET A 1 13.07 -4.45 4.76
CA MET A 1 11.84 -3.92 5.41
C MET A 1 10.66 -3.86 4.45
N ASP A 2 10.88 -3.64 3.15
CA ASP A 2 9.81 -3.24 2.24
C ASP A 2 8.95 -4.42 1.75
N GLN A 3 9.56 -5.59 1.58
CA GLN A 3 8.83 -6.85 1.36
C GLN A 3 7.91 -7.20 2.55
N LEU A 4 8.36 -6.96 3.79
CA LEU A 4 7.55 -7.22 4.98
C LEU A 4 6.33 -6.31 5.03
N LYS A 5 6.49 -5.02 4.68
CA LYS A 5 5.37 -4.08 4.53
C LYS A 5 4.36 -4.60 3.51
N TRP A 6 4.83 -4.99 2.32
CA TRP A 6 3.96 -5.51 1.25
C TRP A 6 3.16 -6.75 1.66
N ARG A 7 3.84 -7.73 2.27
CA ARG A 7 3.21 -8.96 2.78
C ARG A 7 2.19 -8.66 3.87
N TRP A 8 2.53 -7.77 4.79
CA TRP A 8 1.65 -7.38 5.89
C TRP A 8 0.39 -6.68 5.38
N THR A 9 0.51 -5.78 4.41
CA THR A 9 -0.64 -5.12 3.75
C THR A 9 -1.58 -6.14 3.11
N GLY A 10 -1.03 -7.09 2.33
CA GLY A 10 -1.85 -8.16 1.73
C GLY A 10 -2.50 -9.07 2.78
N HIS A 11 -1.85 -9.32 3.91
CA HIS A 11 -2.42 -10.08 5.02
C HIS A 11 -3.59 -9.36 5.68
N MET A 12 -3.45 -8.06 5.99
CA MET A 12 -4.52 -7.26 6.61
C MET A 12 -5.75 -7.15 5.72
N LEU A 13 -5.56 -6.93 4.41
CA LEU A 13 -6.67 -6.74 3.47
C LEU A 13 -7.52 -8.00 3.28
N ARG A 14 -6.90 -9.18 3.42
CA ARG A 14 -7.58 -10.47 3.31
C ARG A 14 -8.17 -10.92 4.64
N ASP A 15 -7.87 -10.24 5.74
CA ASP A 15 -8.40 -10.59 7.03
C ASP A 15 -9.89 -10.26 7.08
N ASN A 16 -10.71 -11.31 7.17
CA ASN A 16 -12.16 -11.23 7.13
C ASN A 16 -12.77 -10.84 8.49
N GLN A 17 -11.94 -10.69 9.53
CA GLN A 17 -12.39 -10.36 10.89
C GLN A 17 -12.77 -8.89 11.09
N GLY A 18 -12.83 -8.08 10.02
CA GLY A 18 -13.25 -6.68 10.09
C GLY A 18 -12.40 -5.84 11.06
N LYS A 19 -11.13 -6.20 11.22
CA LYS A 19 -10.24 -5.54 12.18
C LYS A 19 -10.03 -4.08 11.81
N TRP A 20 -9.72 -3.27 12.82
CA TRP A 20 -9.36 -1.85 12.66
C TRP A 20 -8.29 -1.63 11.59
N SER A 21 -7.37 -2.59 11.42
CA SER A 21 -6.38 -2.65 10.34
C SER A 21 -7.00 -2.49 8.95
N THR A 22 -8.07 -3.24 8.66
CA THR A 22 -8.77 -3.24 7.37
C THR A 22 -9.49 -1.91 7.17
N LEU A 23 -10.18 -1.41 8.21
CA LEU A 23 -10.86 -0.11 8.17
C LEU A 23 -9.89 1.06 7.93
N VAL A 24 -8.76 1.09 8.62
CA VAL A 24 -7.70 2.10 8.44
C VAL A 24 -7.07 2.00 7.06
N THR A 25 -6.95 0.78 6.53
CA THR A 25 -6.39 0.53 5.18
C THR A 25 -7.32 0.98 4.06
N HIS A 26 -8.61 0.68 4.19
CA HIS A 26 -9.64 1.11 3.26
C HIS A 26 -10.05 2.57 3.45
N TRP A 27 -9.59 3.22 4.52
CA TRP A 27 -9.98 4.59 4.84
C TRP A 27 -9.60 5.54 3.71
N TYR A 28 -10.63 5.98 3.00
CA TYR A 28 -10.52 6.95 1.92
C TYR A 28 -10.90 8.32 2.48
N PRO A 29 -9.95 9.24 2.69
CA PRO A 29 -10.29 10.61 3.04
C PRO A 29 -10.98 11.24 1.83
N ARG A 30 -12.31 11.39 1.93
CA ARG A 30 -13.13 11.93 0.84
C ARG A 30 -12.77 13.38 0.51
N ASP A 31 -12.33 14.17 1.50
CA ASP A 31 -12.06 15.59 1.33
C ASP A 31 -10.88 16.05 2.18
N GLY A 32 -9.99 16.86 1.59
CA GLY A 32 -8.99 17.62 2.33
C GLY A 32 -7.58 17.63 1.72
N GLN A 33 -7.06 18.83 1.48
CA GLN A 33 -5.63 19.07 1.30
C GLN A 33 -4.91 18.77 2.62
N ARG A 34 -3.71 18.18 2.55
CA ARG A 34 -2.91 17.95 3.77
C ARG A 34 -2.37 19.27 4.31
N LYS A 35 -2.35 19.40 5.64
CA LYS A 35 -1.74 20.56 6.30
C LYS A 35 -0.27 20.70 5.90
N LYS A 36 0.19 21.93 5.73
CA LYS A 36 1.59 22.29 5.46
C LYS A 36 2.52 21.61 6.48
N GLY A 37 3.60 20.99 6.01
CA GLY A 37 4.57 20.26 6.84
C GLY A 37 4.32 18.75 7.01
N ARG A 38 3.17 18.22 6.56
CA ARG A 38 2.96 16.76 6.47
C ARG A 38 3.50 16.24 5.14
N GLN A 39 4.08 15.04 5.14
CA GLN A 39 4.48 14.37 3.89
C GLN A 39 3.29 14.25 2.93
N GLN A 40 3.51 14.69 1.70
CA GLN A 40 2.50 14.69 0.64
C GLN A 40 2.12 13.26 0.26
N ARG A 41 3.12 12.38 0.11
CA ARG A 41 2.94 10.97 -0.22
C ARG A 41 2.30 10.19 0.93
N ARG A 42 1.36 9.33 0.59
CA ARG A 42 0.78 8.31 1.45
C ARG A 42 1.39 6.97 1.10
N TRP A 43 1.41 6.09 2.09
CA TRP A 43 1.66 4.66 1.88
C TRP A 43 0.75 4.07 0.78
N GLU A 44 -0.53 4.46 0.71
CA GLU A 44 -1.45 4.04 -0.35
C GLU A 44 -0.96 4.44 -1.75
N ASP A 45 -0.27 5.57 -1.89
CA ASP A 45 0.22 6.04 -3.18
C ASP A 45 1.34 5.13 -3.70
N GLU A 46 2.17 4.56 -2.83
CA GLU A 46 3.19 3.56 -3.19
C GLU A 46 2.55 2.23 -3.63
N LEU A 47 1.47 1.83 -2.96
CA LEU A 47 0.68 0.66 -3.35
C LEU A 47 0.01 0.86 -4.71
N LYS A 48 -0.59 2.04 -4.94
CA LYS A 48 -1.20 2.41 -6.24
C LYS A 48 -0.17 2.49 -7.36
N LEU A 49 1.04 2.96 -7.05
CA LEU A 49 2.13 3.05 -8.03
C LEU A 49 2.56 1.65 -8.49
N THR A 50 2.50 0.65 -7.61
CA THR A 50 2.96 -0.72 -7.90
C THR A 50 1.84 -1.61 -8.44
N ALA A 51 0.68 -1.65 -7.79
CA ALA A 51 -0.45 -2.52 -8.12
C ALA A 51 -1.59 -1.82 -8.90
N GLY A 52 -1.43 -0.53 -9.19
CA GLY A 52 -2.41 0.25 -9.94
C GLY A 52 -3.62 0.74 -9.13
N PRO A 53 -4.59 1.40 -9.78
CA PRO A 53 -5.75 2.00 -9.10
C PRO A 53 -6.66 0.96 -8.42
N LEU A 54 -6.67 -0.28 -8.91
CA LEU A 54 -7.42 -1.40 -8.33
C LEU A 54 -6.61 -2.21 -7.31
N TRP A 55 -5.57 -1.62 -6.72
CA TRP A 55 -4.66 -2.28 -5.77
C TRP A 55 -5.36 -3.08 -4.67
N ARG A 56 -6.52 -2.62 -4.17
CA ARG A 56 -7.31 -3.33 -3.15
C ARG A 56 -7.84 -4.69 -3.64
N ARG A 57 -8.26 -4.75 -4.90
CA ARG A 57 -8.74 -6.00 -5.54
C ARG A 57 -7.55 -6.89 -5.85
N VAL A 58 -6.47 -6.31 -6.37
CA VAL A 58 -5.20 -7.01 -6.62
C VAL A 58 -4.63 -7.63 -5.34
N ALA A 59 -4.75 -6.93 -4.21
CA ALA A 59 -4.35 -7.44 -2.91
C ALA A 59 -5.15 -8.64 -2.43
N GLN A 60 -6.40 -8.84 -2.88
CA GLN A 60 -7.16 -10.04 -2.55
C GLN A 60 -6.59 -11.28 -3.26
N ASP A 61 -6.09 -11.13 -4.49
CA ASP A 61 -5.42 -12.20 -5.21
C ASP A 61 -4.02 -12.45 -4.62
N ARG A 62 -3.85 -13.59 -3.95
CA ARG A 62 -2.58 -13.93 -3.29
C ARG A 62 -1.44 -14.20 -4.28
N LYS A 63 -1.74 -14.75 -5.45
CA LYS A 63 -0.72 -15.05 -6.46
C LYS A 63 -0.25 -13.76 -7.10
N HIS A 64 -1.19 -12.95 -7.57
CA HIS A 64 -0.88 -11.69 -8.22
C HIS A 64 -0.20 -10.69 -7.27
N TRP A 65 -0.61 -10.65 -5.99
CA TRP A 65 0.06 -9.82 -4.98
C TRP A 65 1.51 -10.23 -4.74
N ARG A 66 1.82 -11.53 -4.78
CA ARG A 66 3.19 -12.02 -4.57
C ARG A 66 4.11 -11.69 -5.74
N GLU A 67 3.59 -11.74 -6.97
CA GLU A 67 4.34 -11.36 -8.18
C GLU A 67 4.78 -9.88 -8.16
N LEU A 68 3.97 -9.02 -7.56
CA LEU A 68 4.26 -7.59 -7.44
C LEU A 68 5.19 -7.23 -6.26
N GLU A 69 5.54 -8.20 -5.41
CA GLU A 69 6.37 -7.98 -4.23
C GLU A 69 7.78 -7.50 -4.59
N ASP A 70 8.39 -8.11 -5.61
CA ASP A 70 9.73 -7.73 -6.07
C ASP A 70 9.71 -6.35 -6.72
N ALA A 71 8.67 -6.05 -7.51
CA ALA A 71 8.47 -4.74 -8.11
C ALA A 71 8.28 -3.63 -7.05
N PHE A 72 7.61 -3.93 -5.94
CA PHE A 72 7.45 -3.00 -4.83
C PHE A 72 8.80 -2.74 -4.12
N ALA A 73 9.56 -3.81 -3.85
CA ALA A 73 10.85 -3.72 -3.17
C ALA A 73 11.86 -2.87 -3.97
N VAL A 74 11.99 -3.11 -5.28
CA VAL A 74 12.90 -2.36 -6.17
C VAL A 74 12.54 -0.88 -6.24
N ARG A 75 11.24 -0.55 -6.42
CA ARG A 75 10.80 0.85 -6.47
C ARG A 75 11.00 1.57 -5.14
N HIS A 76 10.74 0.90 -4.02
CA HIS A 76 10.93 1.51 -2.71
C HIS A 76 12.41 1.80 -2.43
N THR A 77 13.34 0.97 -2.92
CA THR A 77 14.78 1.30 -2.84
C THR A 77 15.14 2.48 -3.72
N GLU A 78 14.72 2.50 -4.99
CA GLU A 78 15.00 3.62 -5.92
C GLU A 78 14.46 4.96 -5.39
N LEU A 79 13.26 4.97 -4.80
CA LEU A 79 12.66 6.18 -4.23
C LEU A 79 13.36 6.67 -2.97
N ARG A 80 14.03 5.78 -2.23
CA ARG A 80 14.78 6.12 -1.02
C ARG A 80 16.12 6.77 -1.37
N ASP A 81 16.72 6.35 -2.48
CA ASP A 81 18.03 6.82 -2.93
C ASP A 81 17.97 8.18 -3.66
N LEU A 82 16.76 8.67 -3.96
CA LEU A 82 16.51 9.97 -4.61
C LEU A 82 16.27 11.13 -3.63
N ILE A 83 16.37 10.90 -2.31
CA ILE A 83 16.19 11.88 -1.23
C ILE A 83 17.48 11.94 -0.41
#